data_AF-A0AAF0UIU3-F1
#
_entry.id   AF-A0AAF0UIU3-F1
#
_cell.length_a   1.000
_cell.length_b   1.000
_cell.length_c   1.000
_cell.angle_alpha   90.00
_cell.angle_beta   90.00
_cell.angle_gamma   90.00
#
_symmetry.space_group_name_H-M   'P 1'
#
loop_
_entity.id
_entity.type
_entity.pdbx_description
1 polymer ?
#
loop_
_entity_poly.entity_id
_entity_poly.type
_entity_poly.pdbx_seq_one_letter_code
_entity_poly.pdbx_strand_id
1 'polypeptide(L)'
;MPTVFFTDKGTEKKQDIAITGASTLPNDEGIHNIKFQGGKILTGGSVVESEGNFVHPTIAQISSNAEIVKEKLFAPVLYRIRPQGSDCGIVNVNIPTNEAEIGGAFEGERGTGGGGYAGSDYLKQYMRRSTCTINYGSELPLAQGINFG
;
A
#
# COMPACT_ATOMS: atom_id res chain seq x y z
N MET A 1 12.96 -19.77 16.09
CA MET A 1 11.55 -19.51 15.68
C MET A 1 11.54 -19.08 14.22
N PRO A 2 10.50 -19.38 13.42
CA PRO A 2 10.53 -19.11 11.98
C PRO A 2 10.32 -17.62 11.67
N THR A 3 11.19 -17.05 10.84
CA THR A 3 11.05 -15.72 10.25
C THR A 3 9.93 -15.74 9.22
N VAL A 4 8.95 -14.84 9.36
CA VAL A 4 7.86 -14.68 8.38
C VAL A 4 8.30 -13.63 7.36
N PHE A 5 8.54 -14.07 6.13
CA PHE A 5 8.80 -13.17 5.00
C PHE A 5 7.47 -12.86 4.30
N PHE A 6 7.20 -11.58 4.07
CA PHE A 6 6.17 -11.18 3.12
C PHE A 6 6.83 -10.95 1.76
N THR A 7 6.43 -11.74 0.76
CA THR A 7 6.79 -11.48 -0.63
C THR A 7 5.71 -10.60 -1.24
N ASP A 8 6.11 -9.43 -1.75
CA ASP A 8 5.25 -8.64 -2.62
C ASP A 8 5.00 -9.45 -3.91
N LYS A 9 3.75 -9.61 -4.32
CA LYS A 9 3.39 -10.45 -5.48
C LYS A 9 3.94 -9.92 -6.82
N GLY A 10 4.52 -8.72 -6.84
CA GLY A 10 5.14 -8.11 -8.02
C GLY A 10 6.67 -8.16 -8.07
N THR A 11 7.37 -8.49 -6.98
CA THR A 11 8.83 -8.51 -6.94
C THR A 11 9.35 -9.69 -6.11
N GLU A 12 10.33 -10.45 -6.62
CA GLU A 12 10.98 -11.55 -5.86
C GLU A 12 11.79 -11.07 -4.63
N LYS A 13 11.73 -9.77 -4.28
CA LYS A 13 12.39 -9.22 -3.11
C LYS A 13 11.62 -9.62 -1.85
N LYS A 14 12.24 -10.43 -1.00
CA LYS A 14 11.80 -10.64 0.39
C LYS A 14 11.96 -9.31 1.14
N GLN A 15 10.90 -8.82 1.77
CA GLN A 15 10.92 -7.60 2.57
C GLN A 15 10.82 -7.97 4.04
N ASP A 16 11.81 -7.55 4.84
CA ASP A 16 11.83 -7.76 6.28
C ASP A 16 11.11 -6.61 6.98
N ILE A 17 10.22 -6.95 7.92
CA ILE A 17 9.42 -5.99 8.69
C ILE A 17 9.89 -6.05 10.16
N ALA A 18 10.08 -4.89 10.79
CA ALA A 18 10.60 -4.75 12.15
C ALA A 18 9.70 -5.34 13.29
N ILE A 19 8.61 -6.04 12.96
CA ILE A 19 7.57 -6.47 13.93
C ILE A 19 7.82 -7.90 14.46
N THR A 20 8.47 -8.78 13.69
CA THR A 20 8.56 -10.22 14.00
C THR A 20 9.93 -10.63 14.54
N GLY A 21 10.26 -10.34 15.81
CA GLY A 21 11.51 -10.80 16.46
C GLY A 21 12.81 -10.47 15.70
N ALA A 22 12.71 -9.63 14.67
CA ALA A 22 13.71 -9.34 13.68
C ALA A 22 14.28 -7.98 14.05
N SER A 23 15.52 -8.05 14.52
CA SER A 23 16.58 -7.06 14.45
C SER A 23 16.23 -5.68 13.90
N THR A 24 16.90 -4.66 14.42
CA THR A 24 16.92 -3.29 13.89
C THR A 24 17.50 -3.16 12.46
N LEU A 25 17.85 -4.27 11.80
CA LEU A 25 18.43 -4.32 10.46
C LEU A 25 17.69 -3.50 9.40
N PRO A 26 16.35 -3.55 9.26
CA PRO A 26 15.67 -2.71 8.26
C PRO A 26 15.91 -1.22 8.52
N ASN A 27 15.98 -0.80 9.79
CA ASN A 27 16.36 0.57 10.13
C ASN A 27 17.81 0.82 9.75
N ASP A 28 18.75 -0.04 10.17
CA ASP A 28 20.18 0.18 9.98
C ASP A 28 20.58 0.22 8.49
N GLU A 29 20.03 -0.70 7.68
CA GLU A 29 20.17 -0.71 6.22
C GLU A 29 19.53 0.54 5.58
N GLY A 30 18.34 0.93 6.04
CA GLY A 30 17.68 2.15 5.61
C GLY A 30 18.54 3.38 5.86
N ILE A 31 19.06 3.54 7.08
CA ILE A 31 19.94 4.65 7.46
C ILE A 31 21.24 4.64 6.64
N HIS A 32 21.82 3.47 6.41
CA HIS A 32 23.01 3.32 5.57
C HIS A 32 22.75 3.81 4.14
N ASN A 33 21.68 3.31 3.52
CA ASN A 33 21.32 3.64 2.14
C ASN A 33 20.94 5.13 1.98
N ILE A 34 20.27 5.73 2.96
CA ILE A 34 19.98 7.18 2.98
C ILE A 34 21.28 7.97 2.93
N LYS A 35 22.24 7.66 3.81
CA LYS A 35 23.55 8.34 3.83
C LYS A 35 24.33 8.12 2.54
N PHE A 36 24.33 6.88 2.03
CA PHE A 36 25.01 6.51 0.79
C PHE A 36 24.47 7.30 -0.42
N GLN A 37 23.16 7.53 -0.48
CA GLN A 37 22.49 8.30 -1.54
C GLN A 37 22.50 9.82 -1.29
N GLY A 38 23.34 10.32 -0.38
CA GLY A 38 23.54 11.74 -0.12
C GLY A 38 22.48 12.39 0.78
N GLY A 39 21.66 11.59 1.47
CA GLY A 39 20.71 12.06 2.47
C GLY A 39 21.38 12.51 3.77
N LYS A 40 20.77 13.50 4.42
CA LYS A 40 21.19 14.03 5.74
C LYS A 40 20.18 13.60 6.81
N ILE A 41 20.65 12.86 7.82
CA ILE A 41 19.86 12.59 9.03
C ILE A 41 19.74 13.88 9.85
N LEU A 42 18.51 14.30 10.14
CA LEU A 42 18.22 15.49 10.94
C LEU A 42 18.04 15.14 12.42
N THR A 43 17.40 14.00 12.70
CA THR A 43 17.24 13.44 14.06
C THR A 43 16.95 11.94 13.97
N GLY A 44 17.20 11.22 15.07
CA GLY A 44 17.01 9.77 15.17
C GLY A 44 18.10 8.96 14.46
N GLY A 45 17.71 7.80 13.93
CA GLY A 45 18.60 6.91 13.18
C GLY A 45 19.45 5.99 14.06
N SER A 46 19.14 5.90 15.34
CA SER A 46 19.81 5.06 16.32
C SER A 46 18.87 4.01 16.90
N VAL A 47 19.46 2.88 17.26
CA VAL A 47 18.84 1.82 18.05
C VAL A 47 18.74 2.28 19.50
N VAL A 48 17.65 1.90 20.18
CA VAL A 48 17.50 2.08 21.63
C VAL A 48 18.15 0.89 22.32
N GLU A 49 19.08 1.14 23.23
CA GLU A 49 19.73 0.09 24.02
C GLU A 49 18.77 -0.45 25.09
N SER A 50 17.94 -1.41 24.69
CA SER A 50 17.02 -2.13 25.57
C SER A 50 16.77 -3.53 25.07
N GLU A 51 16.15 -4.37 25.89
CA GLU A 51 15.59 -5.64 25.40
C GLU A 51 14.50 -5.35 24.36
N GLY A 52 14.53 -6.03 23.21
CA GLY A 52 13.59 -5.85 22.09
C GLY A 52 14.14 -5.07 20.90
N ASN A 53 13.27 -4.73 19.95
CA ASN A 53 13.63 -4.11 18.66
C ASN A 53 13.17 -2.66 18.60
N PHE A 54 13.76 -1.81 19.44
CA PHE A 54 13.38 -0.41 19.55
C PHE A 54 14.37 0.50 18.81
N VAL A 55 13.85 1.45 18.05
CA VAL A 55 14.64 2.45 17.32
C VAL A 55 14.06 3.84 17.53
N HIS A 56 14.92 4.86 17.53
CA HIS A 56 14.46 6.24 17.52
C HIS A 56 13.88 6.60 16.14
N PRO A 57 12.66 7.17 16.06
CA PRO A 57 12.10 7.65 14.81
C PRO A 57 13.05 8.62 14.12
N THR A 58 13.23 8.43 12.81
CA THR A 58 14.24 9.15 12.05
C THR A 58 13.59 10.17 11.12
N ILE A 59 14.12 11.39 11.09
CA ILE A 59 13.81 12.35 10.03
C ILE A 59 15.06 12.55 9.19
N ALA A 60 14.96 12.30 7.89
CA ALA A 60 16.05 12.46 6.94
C ALA A 60 15.67 13.45 5.83
N GLN A 61 16.54 14.41 5.54
CA GLN A 61 16.42 15.23 4.34
C GLN A 61 17.14 14.53 3.19
N ILE A 62 16.44 14.28 2.08
CA ILE A 62 16.99 13.60 0.91
C ILE A 62 16.32 14.11 -0.38
N SER A 63 16.99 13.95 -1.52
CA SER A 63 16.44 14.30 -2.83
C SER A 63 15.26 13.40 -3.20
N SER A 64 14.23 13.95 -3.86
CA SER A 64 13.10 13.19 -4.42
C SER A 64 13.54 12.13 -5.44
N ASN A 65 14.70 12.33 -6.07
CA ASN A 65 15.24 11.42 -7.08
C ASN A 65 16.01 10.22 -6.49
N ALA A 66 16.25 10.19 -5.18
CA ALA A 66 16.94 9.07 -4.54
C ALA A 66 16.08 7.79 -4.62
N GLU A 67 16.71 6.66 -4.92
CA GLU A 67 15.98 5.40 -5.14
C GLU A 67 15.35 4.87 -3.85
N ILE A 68 16.00 5.07 -2.71
CA ILE A 68 15.46 4.66 -1.40
C ILE A 68 14.13 5.35 -1.05
N VAL A 69 13.83 6.52 -1.64
CA VAL A 69 12.57 7.23 -1.43
C VAL A 69 11.41 6.54 -2.16
N LYS A 70 11.69 5.79 -3.23
CA LYS A 70 10.70 5.05 -4.02
C LYS A 70 10.48 3.65 -3.47
N GLU A 71 11.43 3.13 -2.71
CA GLU A 71 11.33 1.83 -2.06
C GLU A 71 10.56 1.93 -0.74
N LYS A 72 9.75 0.90 -0.45
CA LYS A 72 8.99 0.82 0.80
C LYS A 72 9.91 0.38 1.93
N LEU A 73 10.29 1.31 2.79
CA LEU A 73 11.04 1.03 4.01
C LEU A 73 10.08 0.80 5.19
N PHE A 74 10.06 -0.40 5.76
CA PHE A 74 9.25 -0.74 6.94
C PHE A 74 9.97 -0.41 8.25
N ALA A 75 10.38 0.84 8.40
CA ALA A 75 11.00 1.41 9.60
C ALA A 75 10.44 2.82 9.84
N PRO A 76 10.50 3.37 11.06
CA PRO A 76 9.95 4.69 11.38
C PRO A 76 10.85 5.82 10.85
N VAL A 77 10.96 5.94 9.52
CA VAL A 77 11.77 6.93 8.82
C VAL A 77 10.86 7.86 8.01
N LEU A 78 10.97 9.16 8.27
CA LEU A 78 10.28 10.22 7.54
C LEU A 78 11.26 10.96 6.61
N TYR A 79 10.95 11.00 5.32
CA TYR A 79 11.71 11.78 4.35
C TYR A 79 11.20 13.22 4.25
N ARG A 80 12.08 14.19 4.50
CA ARG A 80 11.84 15.62 4.23
C ARG A 80 12.34 15.96 2.82
N ILE A 81 11.40 16.06 1.89
CA ILE A 81 11.65 16.31 0.46
C ILE A 81 11.18 17.73 0.11
N ARG A 82 11.81 18.37 -0.89
CA ARG A 82 11.37 19.70 -1.38
C ARG A 82 10.06 19.59 -2.18
N PRO A 83 9.21 20.63 -2.18
CA PRO A 83 7.87 20.54 -2.77
C PRO A 83 7.93 20.34 -4.29
N GLN A 84 7.52 19.15 -4.71
CA GLN A 84 7.12 18.75 -6.05
C GLN A 84 5.84 17.94 -5.79
N GLY A 85 4.70 18.33 -6.37
CA GLY A 85 3.40 17.74 -6.01
C GLY A 85 3.33 16.20 -6.12
N SER A 86 2.32 15.58 -5.50
CA SER A 86 2.13 14.12 -5.49
C SER A 86 1.04 13.68 -6.46
N ASP A 87 1.19 12.50 -7.08
CA ASP A 87 0.22 11.84 -7.97
C ASP A 87 -0.53 10.66 -7.29
N CYS A 88 -0.70 10.74 -5.96
CA CYS A 88 -1.17 9.65 -5.11
C CYS A 88 -2.69 9.35 -5.18
N GLY A 89 -3.08 8.13 -4.80
CA GLY A 89 -4.46 7.63 -4.85
C GLY A 89 -5.37 8.03 -3.68
N ILE A 90 -4.83 8.39 -2.51
CA ILE A 90 -5.58 9.00 -1.39
C ILE A 90 -5.07 10.42 -1.20
N VAL A 91 -6.00 11.39 -1.17
CA VAL A 91 -5.70 12.81 -0.96
C VAL A 91 -6.47 13.31 0.26
N ASN A 92 -5.74 13.52 1.36
CA ASN A 92 -6.27 14.15 2.56
C ASN A 92 -5.89 15.64 2.55
N VAL A 93 -6.86 16.52 2.83
CA VAL A 93 -6.62 17.97 2.93
C VAL A 93 -6.65 18.35 4.41
N ASN A 94 -5.57 18.96 4.89
CA ASN A 94 -5.37 19.39 6.29
C ASN A 94 -5.41 18.25 7.33
N ILE A 95 -5.20 17.01 6.90
CA ILE A 95 -5.29 15.79 7.70
C ILE A 95 -4.14 14.83 7.31
N PRO A 96 -3.52 14.09 8.25
CA PRO A 96 -2.41 13.17 7.97
C PRO A 96 -2.80 11.94 7.11
N THR A 97 -1.78 11.20 6.67
CA THR A 97 -1.93 10.06 5.72
C THR A 97 -2.53 8.79 6.32
N ASN A 98 -2.67 8.71 7.65
CA ASN A 98 -3.23 7.55 8.34
C ASN A 98 -4.75 7.64 8.53
N GLU A 99 -5.35 8.78 8.22
CA GLU A 99 -6.79 8.96 8.39
C GLU A 99 -7.54 8.29 7.24
N ALA A 100 -8.25 7.23 7.60
CA ALA A 100 -9.25 6.55 6.78
C ALA A 100 -10.39 6.10 7.72
N GLU A 101 -11.62 6.12 7.21
CA GLU A 101 -12.81 5.76 7.97
C GLU A 101 -13.51 4.54 7.35
N ILE A 102 -14.16 3.73 8.18
CA ILE A 102 -14.86 2.50 7.78
C ILE A 102 -15.92 2.70 6.69
N GLY A 103 -16.52 3.89 6.60
CA GLY A 103 -17.51 4.22 5.56
C GLY A 103 -16.91 4.40 4.16
N GLY A 104 -15.62 4.73 4.09
CA GLY A 104 -14.88 4.93 2.84
C GLY A 104 -14.27 3.64 2.29
N ALA A 105 -13.98 3.66 0.99
CA ALA A 105 -13.08 2.68 0.38
C ALA A 105 -11.66 2.89 0.91
N PHE A 106 -11.05 1.84 1.47
CA PHE A 106 -9.63 1.85 1.79
C PHE A 106 -8.85 1.15 0.67
N GLU A 107 -8.16 1.91 -0.17
CA GLU A 107 -7.55 1.42 -1.41
C GLU A 107 -6.19 2.07 -1.69
N GLY A 108 -5.46 1.51 -2.65
CA GLY A 108 -4.24 2.12 -3.17
C GLY A 108 -4.03 1.76 -4.63
N GLU A 109 -3.56 2.72 -5.41
CA GLU A 109 -3.38 2.58 -6.85
C GLU A 109 -1.94 2.18 -7.24
N ARG A 110 -1.73 1.84 -8.53
CA ARG A 110 -0.41 1.50 -9.09
C ARG A 110 0.26 0.32 -8.38
N GLY A 111 1.47 0.48 -7.87
CA GLY A 111 2.22 -0.56 -7.16
C GLY A 111 1.57 -1.01 -5.84
N THR A 112 0.51 -0.33 -5.38
CA THR A 112 -0.24 -0.74 -4.19
C THR A 112 -1.33 -1.79 -4.50
N GLY A 113 -1.64 -2.04 -5.77
CA GLY A 113 -2.39 -3.22 -6.22
C GLY A 113 -3.85 -2.99 -6.64
N GLY A 114 -4.39 -1.77 -6.58
CA GLY A 114 -5.71 -1.40 -7.11
C GLY A 114 -6.92 -2.08 -6.44
N GLY A 115 -6.69 -2.86 -5.39
CA GLY A 115 -7.72 -3.44 -4.55
C GLY A 115 -8.09 -2.50 -3.42
N GLY A 116 -9.24 -2.74 -2.81
CA GLY A 116 -9.69 -1.98 -1.66
C GLY A 116 -10.61 -2.78 -0.76
N TYR A 117 -10.87 -2.22 0.41
CA TYR A 117 -11.54 -2.91 1.51
C TYR A 117 -12.43 -1.93 2.30
N ALA A 118 -13.13 -2.48 3.30
CA ALA A 118 -14.03 -1.78 4.20
C ALA A 118 -15.33 -1.29 3.54
N GLY A 119 -15.49 0.02 3.34
CA GLY A 119 -16.77 0.65 3.02
C GLY A 119 -17.07 0.75 1.52
N SER A 120 -17.98 1.66 1.18
CA SER A 120 -18.44 1.87 -0.20
C SER A 120 -18.98 0.57 -0.84
N ASP A 121 -18.75 0.40 -2.13
CA ASP A 121 -19.20 -0.72 -2.95
C ASP A 121 -18.28 -1.95 -2.88
N TYR A 122 -17.30 -1.98 -1.97
CA TYR A 122 -16.29 -3.04 -1.93
C TYR A 122 -16.83 -4.42 -1.58
N LEU A 123 -18.01 -4.51 -0.95
CA LEU A 123 -18.72 -5.78 -0.81
C LEU A 123 -18.97 -6.46 -2.18
N LYS A 124 -19.10 -5.68 -3.26
CA LYS A 124 -19.26 -6.20 -4.62
C LYS A 124 -18.05 -7.00 -5.10
N GLN A 125 -16.86 -6.82 -4.53
CA GLN A 125 -15.69 -7.64 -4.86
C GLN A 125 -15.82 -9.08 -4.33
N TYR A 126 -16.59 -9.27 -3.26
CA TYR A 126 -16.83 -10.56 -2.62
C TYR A 126 -18.10 -11.24 -3.10
N MET A 127 -18.88 -10.58 -3.96
CA MET A 127 -20.12 -11.08 -4.52
C MET A 127 -20.00 -11.23 -6.04
N ARG A 128 -20.72 -12.19 -6.63
CA ARG A 128 -20.76 -12.32 -8.09
C ARG A 128 -21.96 -11.55 -8.65
N ARG A 129 -21.74 -10.71 -9.65
CA ARG A 129 -22.82 -10.02 -10.38
C ARG A 129 -23.52 -10.98 -11.34
N SER A 130 -24.85 -11.05 -11.28
CA SER A 130 -25.70 -11.73 -12.25
C SER A 130 -26.56 -10.72 -13.02
N THR A 131 -26.77 -10.94 -14.31
CA THR A 131 -27.72 -10.17 -15.13
C THR A 131 -28.81 -11.13 -15.60
N CYS A 132 -30.04 -10.92 -15.12
CA CYS A 132 -31.16 -11.85 -15.34
C CYS A 132 -32.27 -11.14 -16.10
N THR A 133 -32.66 -11.67 -17.26
CA THR A 133 -33.87 -11.27 -17.96
C THR A 133 -34.95 -12.29 -17.68
N ILE A 134 -36.10 -11.84 -17.15
CA ILE A 134 -37.26 -12.69 -16.87
C ILE A 134 -38.40 -12.21 -17.77
N ASN A 135 -38.85 -13.07 -18.68
CA ASN A 135 -39.99 -12.80 -19.55
C ASN A 135 -41.25 -13.45 -18.96
N TYR A 136 -42.25 -12.64 -18.63
CA TYR A 136 -43.56 -13.10 -18.12
C TYR A 136 -44.62 -13.26 -19.22
N GLY A 137 -44.31 -12.88 -20.47
CA GLY A 137 -45.18 -13.10 -21.61
C GLY A 137 -45.16 -14.55 -22.10
N SER A 138 -46.14 -14.92 -22.91
CA SER A 138 -46.16 -16.20 -23.63
C SER A 138 -45.37 -16.18 -24.93
N GLU A 139 -44.73 -15.06 -25.27
CA GLU A 139 -44.08 -14.83 -26.56
C GLU A 139 -42.57 -14.67 -26.43
N LEU A 140 -41.82 -15.26 -27.36
CA LEU A 140 -40.40 -15.03 -27.56
C LEU A 140 -40.19 -14.56 -29.00
N PRO A 141 -39.31 -13.58 -29.25
CA PRO A 141 -39.01 -13.16 -30.63
C PRO A 141 -38.42 -14.35 -31.40
N LEU A 142 -39.11 -14.76 -32.46
CA LEU A 142 -38.66 -15.85 -33.33
C LEU A 142 -37.62 -15.31 -34.32
N ALA A 143 -36.49 -16.00 -34.42
CA ALA A 143 -35.43 -15.62 -35.34
C ALA A 143 -35.98 -15.62 -36.78
N GLN A 144 -35.73 -14.53 -37.52
CA GLN A 144 -36.12 -14.37 -38.93
C GLN A 144 -37.64 -14.51 -39.20
N GLY A 145 -38.50 -14.38 -38.18
CA GLY A 145 -39.95 -14.49 -38.33
C GLY A 145 -40.45 -15.91 -38.65
N ILE A 146 -39.63 -16.94 -38.43
CA ILE A 146 -40.01 -18.34 -38.65
C ILE A 146 -41.07 -18.76 -37.62
N ASN A 147 -42.21 -19.32 -38.07
CA ASN A 147 -43.27 -19.87 -37.20
C ASN A 147 -43.14 -21.40 -37.11
N PHE A 148 -43.09 -21.95 -35.89
CA PHE A 148 -42.86 -23.38 -35.64
C PHE A 148 -44.14 -24.24 -35.61
N GLY A 149 -45.33 -23.64 -35.61
CA GLY A 149 -46.62 -24.37 -35.71
C GLY A 149 -47.21 -24.81 -34.38
#